data_AF-A0A2T0S1I4-F1
#
_entry.id   AF-A0A2T0S1I4-F1
#
_cell.length_a   1.000
_cell.length_b   1.000
_cell.length_c   1.000
_cell.angle_alpha   90.00
_cell.angle_beta   90.00
_cell.angle_gamma   90.00
#
_symmetry.space_group_name_H-M   'P 1'
#
loop_
_entity.id
_entity.type
_entity.pdbx_description
1 polymer ?
#
loop_
_entity_poly.entity_id
_entity_poly.type
_entity_poly.pdbx_seq_one_letter_code
_entity_poly.pdbx_strand_id
1 'polypeptide(L)'
;MLRNGRRRACALFALVVSGTGVLAGCGEPPAPPLTAPPPGPAGTVTASASAPGYPPVVVPTTLPTGVLPPTGLPNATLPTVPYTPPPVVTTPPTTSPATPAPPPAPKCTGGPSPAQIVAVVEGTAGIPDRELKVIDGPFCSGTWQFATIEIVARRGEEKYEPLFVVTTGSPAALQLVEAGTDVCSKRVRDDAPPGVRVRACGA
;
A
#
# COMPACT_ATOMS: atom_id res chain seq x y z
N MET A 1 45.26 44.97 -10.23
CA MET A 1 46.20 45.11 -9.10
C MET A 1 45.44 45.69 -7.91
N LEU A 2 45.70 45.16 -6.69
CA LEU A 2 45.17 45.53 -5.34
C LEU A 2 43.66 45.27 -5.11
N ARG A 3 43.14 44.32 -4.31
CA ARG A 3 43.51 43.66 -3.02
C ARG A 3 43.24 44.52 -1.77
N ASN A 4 42.09 44.30 -1.11
CA ASN A 4 41.85 44.33 0.36
C ASN A 4 40.34 44.19 0.65
N GLY A 5 39.83 43.49 1.66
CA GLY A 5 40.44 42.84 2.82
C GLY A 5 39.63 43.14 4.10
N ARG A 6 38.90 42.15 4.64
CA ARG A 6 38.35 42.07 6.02
C ARG A 6 37.76 40.65 6.17
N ARG A 7 38.48 39.59 6.56
CA ARG A 7 39.12 39.28 7.86
C ARG A 7 38.20 39.53 9.07
N ARG A 8 37.54 38.46 9.53
CA ARG A 8 37.24 38.24 10.95
C ARG A 8 37.73 36.84 11.31
N ALA A 9 38.80 36.81 12.08
CA ALA A 9 39.36 35.65 12.77
C ALA A 9 39.66 36.09 14.20
N CYS A 10 39.32 35.23 15.16
CA CYS A 10 39.73 35.12 16.58
C CYS A 10 38.50 34.57 17.34
N ALA A 11 38.57 33.50 18.12
CA ALA A 11 39.70 33.01 18.89
C ALA A 11 39.77 31.47 18.96
N LEU A 12 41.00 30.99 18.83
CA LEU A 12 41.51 29.70 19.30
C LEU A 12 42.18 29.95 20.66
N PHE A 13 41.96 29.08 21.66
CA PHE A 13 42.86 28.70 22.77
C PHE A 13 42.12 27.59 23.55
N ALA A 14 42.36 26.28 23.38
CA ALA A 14 43.54 25.44 23.67
C ALA A 14 43.70 25.01 25.16
N LEU A 15 44.06 23.72 25.34
CA LEU A 15 44.53 22.96 26.53
C LEU A 15 43.45 22.30 27.43
N VAL A 16 43.18 20.99 27.30
CA VAL A 16 43.93 19.77 27.74
C VAL A 16 43.87 19.53 29.25
N VAL A 17 43.17 18.47 29.69
CA VAL A 17 43.59 17.58 30.79
C VAL A 17 43.13 16.14 30.49
N SER A 18 44.10 15.23 30.58
CA SER A 18 44.03 13.79 30.46
C SER A 18 43.28 13.14 31.64
N GLY A 19 42.58 12.03 31.38
CA GLY A 19 42.02 11.17 32.42
C GLY A 19 41.79 9.75 31.92
N THR A 20 42.84 8.95 31.85
CA THR A 20 42.76 7.49 31.78
C THR A 20 42.35 6.97 33.16
N GLY A 21 41.21 6.29 33.24
CA GLY A 21 40.65 5.76 34.48
C GLY A 21 39.75 4.55 34.25
N VAL A 22 40.37 3.40 34.50
CA VAL A 22 39.93 1.99 34.49
C VAL A 22 38.55 1.73 35.15
N LEU A 23 37.78 0.77 34.61
CA LEU A 23 37.28 -0.45 35.26
C LEU A 23 35.92 -0.93 34.72
N ALA A 24 35.86 -2.24 34.50
CA ALA A 24 34.72 -3.03 34.09
C ALA A 24 33.50 -2.87 35.02
N GLY A 25 32.31 -2.96 34.43
CA GLY A 25 31.06 -3.12 35.15
C GLY A 25 29.89 -3.33 34.20
N CYS A 26 29.57 -4.59 33.90
CA CYS A 26 28.25 -4.98 33.44
C CYS A 26 27.25 -4.70 34.57
N GLY A 27 26.57 -3.55 34.50
CA GLY A 27 25.48 -3.22 35.42
C GLY A 27 24.19 -3.90 34.99
N GLU A 28 23.78 -4.88 35.78
CA GLU A 28 22.47 -5.53 35.77
C GLU A 28 21.34 -4.47 35.81
N PRO A 29 20.35 -4.50 34.89
CA PRO A 29 19.22 -3.59 34.94
C PRO A 29 18.34 -3.86 36.19
N PRO A 30 17.83 -2.82 36.88
CA PRO A 30 16.95 -3.00 38.03
C PRO A 30 15.64 -3.68 37.62
N ALA A 31 15.30 -4.76 38.30
CA ALA A 31 14.04 -5.49 38.11
C ALA A 31 12.83 -4.60 38.45
N PRO A 32 11.74 -4.64 37.67
CA PRO A 32 10.49 -3.97 38.02
C PRO A 32 9.80 -4.69 39.20
N PRO A 33 9.11 -3.96 40.10
CA PRO A 33 8.33 -4.57 41.17
C PRO A 33 7.17 -5.39 40.60
N LEU A 34 7.10 -6.66 41.01
CA LEU A 34 5.93 -7.52 40.85
C LEU A 34 4.78 -6.95 41.68
N THR A 35 3.78 -6.36 41.02
CA THR A 35 2.47 -6.15 41.63
C THR A 35 1.40 -6.48 40.61
N ALA A 36 0.99 -7.74 40.62
CA ALA A 36 -0.13 -8.27 39.86
C ALA A 36 -1.47 -7.81 40.47
N PRO A 37 -2.43 -7.35 39.67
CA PRO A 37 -3.85 -7.35 40.01
C PRO A 37 -4.49 -8.75 39.81
N PRO A 38 -5.57 -9.09 40.54
CA PRO A 38 -6.06 -10.45 40.71
C PRO A 38 -6.74 -11.07 39.46
N PRO A 39 -6.83 -12.41 39.42
CA PRO A 39 -7.41 -13.17 38.31
C PRO A 39 -8.94 -13.01 38.22
N GLY A 40 -9.42 -12.62 37.04
CA GLY A 40 -10.83 -12.76 36.65
C GLY A 40 -11.17 -14.20 36.25
N PRO A 41 -12.42 -14.64 36.45
CA PRO A 41 -12.80 -16.05 36.40
C PRO A 41 -12.74 -16.65 34.99
N ALA A 42 -12.33 -17.92 34.97
CA ALA A 42 -12.23 -18.81 33.83
C ALA A 42 -13.53 -18.85 33.00
N GLY A 43 -13.44 -18.35 31.76
CA GLY A 43 -14.38 -18.69 30.70
C GLY A 43 -13.85 -19.89 29.94
N THR A 44 -14.46 -21.05 30.18
CA THR A 44 -14.31 -22.29 29.43
C THR A 44 -14.37 -22.06 27.91
N VAL A 45 -13.26 -22.29 27.21
CA VAL A 45 -13.28 -22.52 25.75
C VAL A 45 -13.79 -23.93 25.51
N THR A 46 -15.08 -24.05 25.23
CA THR A 46 -15.67 -25.27 24.69
C THR A 46 -15.13 -25.47 23.28
N ALA A 47 -14.25 -26.46 23.11
CA ALA A 47 -13.86 -26.96 21.81
C ALA A 47 -15.06 -27.67 21.17
N SER A 48 -15.83 -26.95 20.36
CA SER A 48 -16.83 -27.57 19.48
C SER A 48 -16.15 -28.05 18.21
N ALA A 49 -15.69 -29.30 18.25
CA ALA A 49 -15.46 -30.09 17.05
C ALA A 49 -16.82 -30.38 16.39
N SER A 50 -17.03 -29.81 15.21
CA SER A 50 -18.18 -30.13 14.35
C SER A 50 -17.75 -29.86 12.92
N ALA A 51 -17.13 -30.87 12.29
CA ALA A 51 -17.24 -31.04 10.86
C ALA A 51 -18.66 -31.57 10.58
N PRO A 52 -19.33 -31.08 9.52
CA PRO A 52 -19.51 -31.98 8.39
C PRO A 52 -19.52 -31.29 7.01
N GLY A 53 -18.90 -31.97 6.03
CA GLY A 53 -19.44 -32.12 4.67
C GLY A 53 -19.32 -30.94 3.71
N TYR A 54 -18.16 -30.75 3.09
CA TYR A 54 -18.08 -30.13 1.77
C TYR A 54 -17.95 -31.23 0.70
N PRO A 55 -18.82 -31.29 -0.33
CA PRO A 55 -18.53 -32.09 -1.51
C PRO A 55 -17.36 -31.46 -2.29
N PRO A 56 -16.51 -32.24 -2.97
CA PRO A 56 -15.46 -31.67 -3.79
C PRO A 56 -16.08 -30.92 -4.99
N VAL A 57 -15.75 -29.64 -5.13
CA VAL A 57 -16.01 -28.90 -6.37
C VAL A 57 -14.97 -29.36 -7.40
N VAL A 58 -15.45 -30.07 -8.41
CA VAL A 58 -14.68 -30.41 -9.62
C VAL A 58 -14.49 -29.13 -10.43
N VAL A 59 -13.24 -28.79 -10.73
CA VAL A 59 -12.89 -27.72 -11.67
C VAL A 59 -13.05 -28.27 -13.09
N PRO A 60 -13.94 -27.75 -13.95
CA PRO A 60 -13.84 -27.98 -15.37
C PRO A 60 -12.70 -27.11 -15.92
N THR A 61 -11.54 -27.74 -16.15
CA THR A 61 -10.47 -27.17 -16.97
C THR A 61 -10.90 -27.30 -18.44
N THR A 62 -11.50 -26.27 -19.02
CA THR A 62 -11.72 -26.20 -20.47
C THR A 62 -10.76 -25.18 -21.07
N LEU A 63 -9.54 -25.66 -21.35
CA LEU A 63 -8.64 -25.02 -22.30
C LEU A 63 -9.16 -25.34 -23.73
N PRO A 64 -9.34 -24.36 -24.63
CA PRO A 64 -9.68 -24.66 -26.01
C PRO A 64 -8.48 -25.29 -26.74
N THR A 65 -8.67 -26.56 -27.09
CA THR A 65 -7.78 -27.38 -27.89
C THR A 65 -7.73 -26.89 -29.33
N GLY A 66 -6.60 -26.35 -29.76
CA GLY A 66 -6.22 -26.27 -31.18
C GLY A 66 -5.54 -27.58 -31.59
N VAL A 67 -6.22 -28.37 -32.42
CA VAL A 67 -5.79 -29.68 -32.96
C VAL A 67 -5.00 -29.50 -34.25
N LEU A 68 -3.94 -30.29 -34.45
CA LEU A 68 -3.52 -30.86 -35.73
C LEU A 68 -2.97 -32.31 -35.49
N PRO A 69 -2.98 -33.21 -36.50
CA PRO A 69 -3.66 -34.53 -36.47
C PRO A 69 -2.71 -35.76 -36.51
N PRO A 70 -3.13 -36.98 -36.96
CA PRO A 70 -3.87 -38.01 -36.24
C PRO A 70 -3.12 -39.36 -36.17
N THR A 71 -3.57 -40.30 -35.33
CA THR A 71 -3.51 -41.79 -35.47
C THR A 71 -3.79 -42.37 -34.08
N GLY A 72 -4.72 -43.27 -33.80
CA GLY A 72 -5.68 -44.11 -34.51
C GLY A 72 -6.25 -45.08 -33.45
N LEU A 73 -7.33 -45.82 -33.78
CA LEU A 73 -7.98 -46.95 -33.04
C LEU A 73 -9.33 -46.65 -32.34
N PRO A 74 -10.25 -47.65 -32.26
CA PRO A 74 -11.44 -47.67 -33.12
C PRO A 74 -12.78 -47.37 -32.43
N ASN A 75 -13.74 -47.01 -33.31
CA ASN A 75 -15.18 -46.83 -33.15
C ASN A 75 -15.89 -47.74 -32.13
N ALA A 76 -16.53 -47.11 -31.14
CA ALA A 76 -17.75 -47.63 -30.52
C ALA A 76 -18.94 -46.81 -31.02
N THR A 77 -19.78 -47.41 -31.88
CA THR A 77 -20.98 -46.78 -32.43
C THR A 77 -22.10 -46.86 -31.38
N LEU A 78 -22.51 -45.72 -30.83
CA LEU A 78 -23.71 -45.59 -29.99
C LEU A 78 -24.86 -45.00 -30.82
N PRO A 79 -26.11 -45.44 -30.61
CA PRO A 79 -27.26 -44.96 -31.37
C PRO A 79 -27.59 -43.51 -31.02
N THR A 80 -27.61 -42.65 -32.05
CA THR A 80 -27.97 -41.24 -31.94
C THR A 80 -29.49 -41.09 -31.84
N VAL A 81 -29.98 -40.64 -30.69
CA VAL A 81 -31.35 -40.14 -30.54
C VAL A 81 -31.36 -38.63 -30.89
N PRO A 82 -32.28 -38.14 -31.73
CA PRO A 82 -32.36 -36.71 -32.03
C PRO A 82 -32.87 -35.94 -30.81
N TYR A 83 -32.01 -35.10 -30.24
CA TYR A 83 -32.36 -34.12 -29.21
C TYR A 83 -32.69 -32.78 -29.88
N THR A 84 -33.93 -32.32 -29.71
CA THR A 84 -34.36 -30.98 -30.14
C THR A 84 -34.29 -30.04 -28.95
N PRO A 85 -33.35 -29.05 -28.90
CA PRO A 85 -33.28 -28.12 -27.80
C PRO A 85 -34.51 -27.20 -27.77
N PRO A 86 -35.02 -26.82 -26.57
CA PRO A 86 -36.12 -25.87 -26.45
C PRO A 86 -35.70 -24.47 -26.91
N PRO A 87 -36.65 -23.62 -27.37
CA PRO A 87 -36.36 -22.26 -27.82
C PRO A 87 -35.84 -21.41 -26.67
N VAL A 88 -34.65 -20.82 -26.86
CA VAL A 88 -34.09 -19.84 -25.93
C VAL A 88 -34.84 -18.52 -26.13
N VAL A 89 -35.56 -18.08 -25.09
CA VAL A 89 -36.15 -16.74 -25.06
C VAL A 89 -35.06 -15.75 -24.66
N THR A 90 -34.50 -15.05 -25.64
CA THR A 90 -33.53 -13.98 -25.42
C THR A 90 -34.29 -12.72 -25.00
N THR A 91 -34.40 -12.45 -23.70
CA THR A 91 -34.79 -11.12 -23.24
C THR A 91 -33.66 -10.13 -23.56
N PRO A 92 -33.95 -8.99 -24.23
CA PRO A 92 -32.94 -7.98 -24.49
C PRO A 92 -32.36 -7.45 -23.18
N PRO A 93 -31.04 -7.22 -23.10
CA PRO A 93 -30.42 -6.69 -21.90
C PRO A 93 -31.05 -5.33 -21.58
N THR A 94 -31.57 -5.18 -20.38
CA THR A 94 -32.00 -3.89 -19.86
C THR A 94 -30.75 -3.04 -19.68
N THR A 95 -30.50 -2.11 -20.60
CA THR A 95 -29.44 -1.10 -20.47
C THR A 95 -29.83 -0.13 -19.37
N SER A 96 -29.37 -0.39 -18.15
CA SER A 96 -29.39 0.63 -17.11
C SER A 96 -28.54 1.81 -17.58
N PRO A 97 -29.02 3.07 -17.48
CA PRO A 97 -28.20 4.22 -17.84
C PRO A 97 -26.93 4.22 -16.97
N ALA A 98 -25.77 4.23 -17.63
CA ALA A 98 -24.48 4.31 -16.96
C ALA A 98 -24.42 5.67 -16.22
N THR A 99 -24.38 5.63 -14.89
CA THR A 99 -24.10 6.83 -14.12
C THR A 99 -22.67 7.27 -14.48
N PRO A 100 -22.44 8.55 -14.83
CA PRO A 100 -21.11 9.02 -15.17
C PRO A 100 -20.12 8.75 -14.03
N ALA A 101 -18.93 8.25 -14.37
CA ALA A 101 -17.88 8.05 -13.38
C ALA A 101 -17.56 9.39 -12.68
N PRO A 102 -17.34 9.38 -11.35
CA PRO A 102 -16.99 10.60 -10.64
C PRO A 102 -15.68 11.18 -11.18
N PRO A 103 -15.54 12.51 -11.25
CA PRO A 103 -14.30 13.12 -11.70
C PRO A 103 -13.17 12.84 -10.70
N PRO A 104 -11.91 12.75 -11.18
CA PRO A 104 -10.77 12.57 -10.29
C PRO A 104 -10.55 13.81 -9.41
N ALA A 105 -9.92 13.62 -8.25
CA ALA A 105 -9.61 14.72 -7.34
C ALA A 105 -8.80 15.82 -8.06
N PRO A 106 -9.19 17.12 -7.93
CA PRO A 106 -8.44 18.25 -8.46
C PRO A 106 -7.22 18.55 -7.58
N LYS A 107 -6.29 19.39 -8.08
CA LYS A 107 -5.18 19.88 -7.25
C LYS A 107 -5.72 20.69 -6.07
N CYS A 108 -5.09 20.52 -4.92
CA CYS A 108 -5.48 21.22 -3.70
C CYS A 108 -5.26 22.73 -3.84
N THR A 109 -6.28 23.53 -3.49
CA THR A 109 -6.15 24.99 -3.35
C THR A 109 -5.54 25.39 -2.00
N GLY A 110 -5.72 24.55 -0.98
CA GLY A 110 -5.15 24.67 0.36
C GLY A 110 -5.05 23.28 0.99
N GLY A 111 -3.87 22.68 0.95
CA GLY A 111 -3.61 21.30 1.36
C GLY A 111 -2.22 21.14 1.98
N PRO A 112 -1.80 19.90 2.27
CA PRO A 112 -0.47 19.65 2.83
C PRO A 112 0.62 20.10 1.87
N SER A 113 1.71 20.62 2.41
CA SER A 113 2.89 20.95 1.61
C SER A 113 3.60 19.67 1.16
N PRO A 114 4.41 19.73 0.09
CA PRO A 114 5.23 18.60 -0.32
C PRO A 114 6.09 18.03 0.80
N ALA A 115 6.66 18.90 1.63
CA ALA A 115 7.48 18.49 2.78
C ALA A 115 6.66 17.76 3.84
N GLN A 116 5.40 18.16 4.08
CA GLN A 116 4.52 17.45 5.01
C GLN A 116 4.15 16.05 4.51
N ILE A 117 3.96 15.90 3.20
CA ILE A 117 3.70 14.59 2.59
C ILE A 117 4.92 13.69 2.72
N VAL A 118 6.12 14.19 2.41
CA VAL A 118 7.37 13.43 2.57
C VAL A 118 7.56 13.00 4.03
N ALA A 119 7.35 13.92 4.98
CA ALA A 119 7.53 13.65 6.41
C ALA A 119 6.62 12.54 6.96
N VAL A 120 5.41 12.36 6.43
CA VAL A 120 4.53 11.25 6.86
C VAL A 120 4.81 9.93 6.15
N VAL A 121 5.56 9.95 5.05
CA VAL A 121 5.94 8.76 4.28
C VAL A 121 7.28 8.19 4.73
N GLU A 122 8.22 9.05 5.14
CA GLU A 122 9.51 8.65 5.68
C GLU A 122 9.36 7.63 6.82
N GLY A 123 10.21 6.59 6.81
CA GLY A 123 10.17 5.52 7.81
C GLY A 123 9.02 4.51 7.64
N THR A 124 8.17 4.65 6.63
CA THR A 124 7.14 3.64 6.31
C THR A 124 7.79 2.37 5.78
N ALA A 125 7.32 1.21 6.26
CA ALA A 125 7.83 -0.09 5.81
C ALA A 125 7.69 -0.24 4.28
N GLY A 126 8.76 -0.69 3.62
CA GLY A 126 8.81 -0.84 2.17
C GLY A 126 9.19 0.42 1.40
N ILE A 127 9.26 1.58 2.06
CA ILE A 127 9.80 2.81 1.49
C ILE A 127 11.29 2.90 1.86
N PRO A 128 12.21 3.05 0.90
CA PRO A 128 13.64 3.14 1.21
C PRO A 128 13.95 4.44 1.92
N ASP A 129 14.91 4.39 2.86
CA ASP A 129 15.48 5.55 3.54
C ASP A 129 16.41 6.31 2.56
N ARG A 130 15.77 7.14 1.74
CA ARG A 130 16.36 7.93 0.64
C ARG A 130 15.60 9.24 0.54
N GLU A 131 16.21 10.22 -0.13
CA GLU A 131 15.55 11.48 -0.43
C GLU A 131 14.30 11.22 -1.30
N LEU A 132 13.15 11.67 -0.81
CA LEU A 132 11.86 11.58 -1.48
C LEU A 132 11.45 12.95 -2.00
N LYS A 133 10.83 12.98 -3.17
CA LYS A 133 10.35 14.22 -3.77
C LYS A 133 8.95 14.05 -4.32
N VAL A 134 8.04 14.95 -3.95
CA VAL A 134 6.71 15.01 -4.57
C VAL A 134 6.84 15.53 -6.01
N ILE A 135 6.36 14.75 -6.98
CA ILE A 135 6.39 15.09 -8.40
C ILE A 135 5.04 15.49 -8.96
N ASP A 136 3.94 15.05 -8.33
CA ASP A 136 2.61 15.50 -8.68
C ASP A 136 1.64 15.48 -7.49
N GLY A 137 0.63 16.33 -7.57
CA GLY A 137 -0.28 16.63 -6.46
C GLY A 137 0.23 17.73 -5.52
N PRO A 138 -0.33 17.83 -4.30
CA PRO A 138 -1.42 17.00 -3.79
C PRO A 138 -2.75 17.26 -4.49
N PHE A 139 -3.55 16.21 -4.63
CA PHE A 139 -4.91 16.24 -5.14
C PHE A 139 -5.88 16.02 -3.98
N CYS A 140 -6.82 16.92 -3.77
CA CYS A 140 -7.67 16.93 -2.59
C CYS A 140 -9.11 16.53 -2.91
N SER A 141 -9.69 15.71 -2.05
CA SER A 141 -11.13 15.49 -1.99
C SER A 141 -11.54 15.42 -0.52
N GLY A 142 -12.24 16.45 -0.02
CA GLY A 142 -12.52 16.58 1.41
C GLY A 142 -11.23 16.61 2.24
N THR A 143 -11.15 15.77 3.26
CA THR A 143 -9.97 15.62 4.13
C THR A 143 -8.94 14.62 3.61
N TRP A 144 -9.15 14.04 2.43
CA TRP A 144 -8.24 13.05 1.84
C TRP A 144 -7.41 13.68 0.74
N GLN A 145 -6.17 13.21 0.61
CA GLN A 145 -5.25 13.67 -0.41
C GLN A 145 -4.54 12.51 -1.09
N PHE A 146 -4.26 12.69 -2.38
CA PHE A 146 -3.44 11.80 -3.19
C PHE A 146 -2.24 12.57 -3.73
N ALA A 147 -1.06 11.97 -3.71
CA ALA A 147 0.15 12.54 -4.29
C ALA A 147 1.01 11.46 -4.92
N THR A 148 1.87 11.86 -5.86
CA THR A 148 2.88 11.00 -6.46
C THR A 148 4.24 11.50 -6.04
N ILE A 149 5.07 10.59 -5.51
CA ILE A 149 6.43 10.86 -5.08
C ILE A 149 7.42 10.03 -5.90
N GLU A 150 8.64 10.55 -6.05
CA GLU A 150 9.77 9.81 -6.61
C GLU A 150 10.86 9.67 -5.56
N ILE A 151 11.54 8.53 -5.58
CA ILE A 151 12.80 8.36 -4.85
C ILE A 151 13.90 8.98 -5.72
N VAL A 152 14.65 9.93 -5.16
CA VAL A 152 15.73 10.60 -5.87
C VAL A 152 16.90 9.62 -6.07
N ALA A 153 17.15 9.25 -7.33
CA ALA A 153 18.25 8.38 -7.69
C ALA A 153 19.60 9.06 -7.48
N ARG A 154 20.61 8.28 -7.03
CA ARG A 154 21.99 8.77 -6.96
C ARG A 154 22.62 8.75 -8.35
N ARG A 155 23.75 9.45 -8.51
CA ARG A 155 24.48 9.48 -9.77
C ARG A 155 24.87 8.05 -10.18
N GLY A 156 24.44 7.63 -11.36
CA GLY A 156 24.75 6.31 -11.92
C GLY A 156 23.79 5.19 -11.49
N GLU A 157 22.76 5.48 -10.70
CA GLU A 157 21.67 4.55 -10.41
C GLU A 157 20.54 4.69 -11.45
N GLU A 158 19.80 3.62 -11.67
CA GLU A 158 18.55 3.66 -12.43
C GLU A 158 17.47 4.44 -11.67
N LYS A 159 16.49 4.99 -12.40
CA LYS A 159 15.37 5.70 -11.79
C LYS A 159 14.42 4.71 -11.12
N TYR A 160 14.05 4.99 -9.87
CA TYR A 160 13.02 4.23 -9.16
C TYR A 160 11.63 4.49 -9.74
N GLU A 161 10.77 3.48 -9.66
CA GLU A 161 9.36 3.64 -9.97
C GLU A 161 8.73 4.70 -9.03
N PRO A 162 7.87 5.59 -9.55
CA PRO A 162 7.12 6.52 -8.71
C PRO A 162 6.24 5.77 -7.71
N LEU A 163 6.12 6.32 -6.51
CA LEU A 163 5.24 5.80 -5.48
C LEU A 163 4.03 6.73 -5.37
N PHE A 164 2.86 6.13 -5.17
CA PHE A 164 1.64 6.83 -4.83
C PHE A 164 1.50 6.91 -3.33
N VAL A 165 0.88 7.99 -2.86
CA VAL A 165 0.68 8.26 -1.45
C VAL A 165 -0.75 8.71 -1.25
N VAL A 166 -1.45 8.06 -0.33
CA VAL A 166 -2.77 8.47 0.14
C VAL A 166 -2.65 8.93 1.59
N THR A 167 -3.04 10.17 1.85
CA THR A 167 -3.10 10.74 3.19
C THR A 167 -4.51 11.20 3.54
N THR A 168 -4.77 11.38 4.83
CA THR A 168 -6.01 11.97 5.32
C THR A 168 -5.75 12.92 6.49
N GLY A 169 -6.73 13.78 6.77
CA GLY A 169 -6.67 14.77 7.84
C GLY A 169 -6.34 16.17 7.34
N SER A 170 -6.07 17.07 8.28
CA SER A 170 -5.65 18.44 8.00
C SER A 170 -4.13 18.51 7.81
N PRO A 171 -3.59 19.56 7.17
CA PRO A 171 -2.13 19.74 7.03
C PRO A 171 -1.36 19.72 8.35
N ALA A 172 -2.00 20.09 9.46
CA ALA A 172 -1.40 20.09 10.80
C ALA A 172 -1.47 18.74 11.52
N ALA A 173 -2.32 17.81 11.05
CA ALA A 173 -2.55 16.49 11.63
C ALA A 173 -2.65 15.45 10.52
N LEU A 174 -1.71 15.50 9.58
CA LEU A 174 -1.70 14.65 8.39
C LEU A 174 -1.38 13.21 8.79
N GLN A 175 -2.18 12.26 8.31
CA GLN A 175 -1.99 10.85 8.57
C GLN A 175 -1.76 10.11 7.27
N LEU A 176 -0.76 9.24 7.25
CA LEU A 176 -0.57 8.30 6.17
C LEU A 176 -1.65 7.21 6.21
N VAL A 177 -2.33 7.00 5.08
CA VAL A 177 -3.23 5.87 4.90
C VAL A 177 -2.50 4.73 4.22
N GLU A 178 -1.81 5.02 3.12
CA GLU A 178 -1.06 4.03 2.33
C GLU A 178 -0.01 4.72 1.46
N ALA A 179 1.11 4.05 1.22
CA ALA A 179 2.15 4.47 0.29
C ALA A 179 2.75 3.24 -0.42
N GLY A 180 2.93 3.34 -1.74
CA GLY A 180 3.46 2.25 -2.55
C GLY A 180 3.21 2.46 -4.03
N THR A 181 3.59 1.48 -4.86
CA THR A 181 3.27 1.47 -6.30
C THR A 181 1.81 1.11 -6.58
N ASP A 182 1.12 0.54 -5.58
CA ASP A 182 -0.33 0.39 -5.53
C ASP A 182 -0.83 0.89 -4.17
N VAL A 183 -1.92 1.65 -4.19
CA VAL A 183 -2.54 2.26 -3.00
C VAL A 183 -4.06 2.07 -2.99
N CYS A 184 -4.58 1.14 -3.80
CA CYS A 184 -6.00 0.80 -3.81
C CYS A 184 -6.35 -0.25 -2.74
N SER A 185 -5.97 -0.03 -1.49
CA SER A 185 -6.40 -0.92 -0.40
C SER A 185 -7.91 -0.90 -0.19
N LYS A 186 -8.39 -1.90 0.56
CA LYS A 186 -9.78 -1.94 1.05
C LYS A 186 -10.17 -0.64 1.77
N ARG A 187 -9.28 -0.08 2.60
CA ARG A 187 -9.54 1.17 3.33
C ARG A 187 -9.76 2.34 2.37
N VAL A 188 -8.93 2.45 1.33
CA VAL A 188 -9.09 3.50 0.31
C VAL A 188 -10.40 3.30 -0.48
N ARG A 189 -10.76 2.06 -0.83
CA ARG A 189 -12.01 1.77 -1.54
C ARG A 189 -13.26 2.10 -0.72
N ASP A 190 -13.22 1.80 0.57
CA ASP A 190 -14.39 1.92 1.44
C ASP A 190 -14.55 3.35 1.99
N ASP A 191 -13.44 3.99 2.40
CA ASP A 191 -13.49 5.23 3.18
C ASP A 191 -13.11 6.48 2.36
N ALA A 192 -12.34 6.33 1.28
CA ALA A 192 -11.86 7.50 0.53
C ALA A 192 -13.00 8.10 -0.32
N PRO A 193 -13.05 9.44 -0.44
CA PRO A 193 -14.00 10.11 -1.31
C PRO A 193 -13.82 9.68 -2.78
N PRO A 194 -14.89 9.76 -3.60
CA PRO A 194 -14.86 9.28 -4.99
C PRO A 194 -13.68 9.80 -5.81
N GLY A 195 -13.32 11.08 -5.68
CA GLY A 195 -12.22 11.67 -6.43
C GLY A 195 -10.84 11.08 -6.09
N VAL A 196 -10.63 10.67 -4.83
CA VAL A 196 -9.39 9.99 -4.42
C VAL A 196 -9.39 8.55 -4.87
N ARG A 197 -10.54 7.85 -4.79
CA ARG A 197 -10.66 6.48 -5.34
C ARG A 197 -10.37 6.42 -6.82
N VAL A 198 -10.83 7.39 -7.62
CA VAL A 198 -10.51 7.43 -9.05
C VAL A 198 -8.99 7.59 -9.28
N ARG A 199 -8.29 8.38 -8.46
CA ARG A 199 -6.83 8.54 -8.54
C ARG A 199 -6.06 7.30 -8.09
N ALA A 200 -6.49 6.69 -6.99
CA ALA A 200 -5.80 5.58 -6.34
C ALA A 200 -6.13 4.21 -6.97
N CYS A 201 -7.35 4.02 -7.47
CA CYS A 201 -7.88 2.73 -7.93
C CYS A 201 -8.19 2.66 -9.42
N GLY A 202 -8.29 3.79 -10.12
CA GLY A 202 -8.57 3.80 -11.57
C GLY A 202 -10.05 3.74 -11.98
N ALA A 203 -10.97 4.03 -11.05
CA ALA A 203 -12.44 4.07 -11.18
C ALA A 203 -13.20 2.78 -10.79
#